data_AF-A0A353WU78-F1
#
_entry.id   AF-A0A353WU78-F1
#
_cell.length_a   1.000
_cell.length_b   1.000
_cell.length_c   1.000
_cell.angle_alpha   90.00
_cell.angle_beta   90.00
_cell.angle_gamma   90.00
#
_symmetry.space_group_name_H-M   'P 1'
#
loop_
_entity.id
_entity.type
_entity.pdbx_description
1 polymer ?
#
loop_
_entity_poly.entity_id
_entity_poly.type
_entity_poly.pdbx_seq_one_letter_code
_entity_poly.pdbx_strand_id
1 'polypeptide(L)' 'MEMINWVVEDSSDVLCIQEFCTANRWEPLAVELQILNSGRNLAFQDIELPHGKYKMGMAIATKFDIPHSELYP' A
#
# COMPACT_ATOMS: atom_id res chain seq x y z
N MET A 1 -14.45 -3.64 -5.24
CA MET A 1 -14.71 -2.62 -4.19
C MET A 1 -14.65 -3.24 -2.79
N GLU A 2 -15.06 -4.50 -2.59
CA GLU A 2 -15.05 -5.17 -1.27
C GLU A 2 -13.66 -5.28 -0.62
N MET A 3 -12.60 -5.59 -1.37
CA MET A 3 -11.23 -5.69 -0.84
C MET A 3 -10.73 -4.37 -0.21
N ILE A 4 -11.16 -3.23 -0.74
CA ILE A 4 -10.78 -1.90 -0.23
C ILE A 4 -11.43 -1.65 1.13
N ASN A 5 -12.71 -2.00 1.27
CA ASN A 5 -13.42 -1.79 2.53
C ASN A 5 -12.81 -2.62 3.65
N TRP A 6 -12.39 -3.86 3.37
CA TRP A 6 -11.70 -4.69 4.35
C TRP A 6 -10.40 -4.06 4.85
N VAL A 7 -9.62 -3.46 3.94
CA VAL A 7 -8.37 -2.77 4.30
C VAL A 7 -8.61 -1.55 5.19
N VAL A 8 -9.68 -0.79 4.91
CA VAL A 8 -10.02 0.43 5.67
C VAL A 8 -10.64 0.11 7.02
N GLU A 9 -11.51 -0.90 7.08
CA GLU A 9 -12.20 -1.34 8.29
C GLU A 9 -11.34 -2.23 9.19
N ASP A 10 -10.22 -2.75 8.68
CA ASP A 10 -9.25 -3.51 9.48
C ASP A 10 -8.80 -2.66 10.68
N SER A 11 -8.76 -3.24 11.88
CA SER A 11 -8.43 -2.55 13.12
C SER A 11 -7.01 -2.85 13.65
N SER A 12 -6.27 -3.71 12.94
CA SER A 12 -4.91 -4.12 13.28
C SER A 12 -3.97 -2.93 13.39
N ASP A 13 -2.96 -3.04 14.25
CA ASP A 13 -1.97 -1.97 14.42
C ASP A 13 -1.01 -1.86 13.22
N VAL A 14 -0.85 -2.96 12.48
CA VAL A 14 -0.07 -3.08 11.25
C VAL A 14 -0.84 -3.92 10.25
N LEU A 15 -0.96 -3.44 9.01
CA LEU A 15 -1.60 -4.13 7.90
C LEU A 15 -0.65 -4.15 6.69
N CYS A 16 -0.41 -5.35 6.17
CA CYS A 16 0.37 -5.56 4.95
C CYS A 16 -0.58 -5.82 3.78
N ILE A 17 -0.48 -5.02 2.73
CA ILE A 17 -1.32 -5.08 1.54
C ILE A 17 -0.42 -5.47 0.38
N GLN A 18 -0.80 -6.50 -0.37
CA GLN A 18 -0.06 -6.97 -1.54
C GLN A 18 -1.00 -7.02 -2.74
N GLU A 19 -0.61 -6.37 -3.84
CA GLU A 19 -1.32 -6.45 -5.11
C GLU A 19 -0.37 -6.89 -6.24
N PHE A 20 -0.83 -7.87 -7.03
CA PHE A 20 -0.24 -8.24 -8.31
C PHE A 20 -1.01 -7.50 -9.42
N CYS A 21 -0.40 -6.52 -10.09
CA CYS A 21 -1.11 -5.76 -11.12
C CYS A 21 -0.36 -5.64 -12.45
N THR A 22 -1.13 -5.54 -13.54
CA THR A 22 -0.65 -5.08 -14.85
C THR A 22 -0.82 -3.56 -14.91
N ALA A 23 0.28 -2.81 -14.91
CA ALA A 23 0.39 -1.36 -15.15
C ALA A 23 -0.70 -0.42 -14.54
N ASN A 24 -0.26 0.51 -13.68
CA ASN A 24 -0.97 1.74 -13.30
C ASN A 24 -2.30 1.62 -12.52
N ARG A 25 -2.52 0.59 -11.69
CA ARG A 25 -3.65 0.62 -10.74
C ARG A 25 -3.38 1.33 -9.41
N TRP A 26 -2.12 1.65 -9.11
CA TRP A 26 -1.76 2.55 -8.01
C TRP A 26 -1.80 4.03 -8.41
N GLU A 27 -2.45 4.40 -9.53
CA GLU A 27 -2.90 5.79 -9.66
C GLU A 27 -3.69 6.11 -8.39
N PRO A 28 -3.18 7.06 -7.57
CA PRO A 28 -3.27 7.08 -6.12
C PRO A 28 -4.62 6.56 -5.66
N LEU A 29 -4.62 5.29 -5.25
CA LEU A 29 -5.83 4.55 -4.95
C LEU A 29 -6.64 5.39 -3.97
N ALA A 30 -7.95 5.50 -4.18
CA ALA A 30 -8.86 6.10 -3.20
C ALA A 30 -8.65 5.51 -1.78
N VAL A 31 -8.03 4.33 -1.69
CA VAL A 31 -7.57 3.63 -0.49
C VAL A 31 -6.47 4.37 0.27
N GLU A 32 -5.49 5.00 -0.40
CA GLU A 32 -4.40 5.73 0.25
C GLU A 32 -4.95 6.85 1.14
N LEU A 33 -5.78 7.72 0.55
CA LEU A 33 -6.44 8.78 1.29
C LEU A 33 -7.33 8.24 2.41
N GLN A 34 -8.00 7.11 2.21
CA GLN A 34 -8.83 6.48 3.25
C GLN A 34 -7.99 5.90 4.40
N ILE A 35 -6.85 5.27 4.10
CA ILE A 35 -5.91 4.76 5.12
C ILE A 35 -5.30 5.93 5.90
N LEU A 36 -4.87 7.00 5.22
CA LEU A 36 -4.33 8.19 5.89
C LEU A 36 -5.40 8.84 6.77
N ASN A 37 -6.64 8.96 6.28
CA ASN A 37 -7.77 9.49 7.07
C ASN A 37 -8.15 8.59 8.26
N SER A 38 -7.78 7.31 8.25
CA SER A 38 -7.95 6.41 9.40
C SER A 38 -6.93 6.67 10.54
N GLY A 39 -6.00 7.61 10.34
CA GLY A 39 -4.96 7.95 11.32
C GLY A 39 -3.75 7.01 11.27
N ARG A 40 -3.56 6.28 10.17
CA ARG A 40 -2.42 5.40 9.95
C ARG A 40 -1.37 6.08 9.08
N ASN A 41 -0.12 5.82 9.39
CA ASN A 41 1.01 6.02 8.50
C ASN A 41 1.02 4.94 7.41
N LEU A 42 1.56 5.27 6.24
CA LEU A 42 1.55 4.41 5.06
C LEU A 42 2.89 4.48 4.34
N ALA A 43 3.44 3.32 3.97
CA ALA A 43 4.61 3.20 3.12
C ALA A 43 4.33 2.24 1.95
N PHE A 44 4.85 2.58 0.78
CA PHE A 44 4.68 1.80 -0.45
C PHE A 44 6.02 1.35 -1.01
N GLN A 45 6.02 0.17 -1.62
CA GLN A 45 7.14 -0.33 -2.39
C GLN A 45 6.62 -1.01 -3.65
N ASP A 46 7.05 -0.50 -4.80
CA ASP A 46 6.80 -1.12 -6.10
C ASP A 46 8.01 -1.96 -6.52
N ILE A 47 7.78 -3.20 -6.93
CA ILE A 47 8.78 -4.09 -7.51
C ILE A 47 8.45 -4.27 -8.99
N GLU A 48 9.35 -3.81 -9.86
CA GLU A 48 9.25 -4.06 -11.30
C GLU A 48 9.61 -5.53 -11.59
N LEU A 49 8.69 -6.25 -12.25
CA LEU A 49 8.95 -7.62 -12.65
C LEU A 49 9.73 -7.66 -13.98
N PRO A 50 10.56 -8.70 -14.22
CA PRO A 50 11.51 -8.77 -15.35
C PRO A 50 10.94 -8.58 -16.76
N HIS A 51 9.61 -8.64 -16.92
CA HIS A 51 8.93 -8.50 -18.20
C HIS A 51 8.20 -7.16 -18.38
N GLY A 52 8.36 -6.20 -17.45
CA GLY A 52 7.89 -4.81 -17.55
C GLY A 52 6.37 -4.60 -17.64
N LYS A 53 5.61 -5.67 -17.87
CA LYS A 53 4.15 -5.67 -18.01
C LYS A 53 3.42 -5.70 -16.66
N TYR A 54 4.10 -6.21 -15.64
CA TYR A 54 3.56 -6.40 -14.30
C TYR A 54 4.40 -5.66 -13.28
N LYS A 55 3.74 -5.09 -12.28
CA LYS A 55 4.35 -4.55 -11.08
C LYS A 55 3.72 -5.25 -9.89
N MET A 56 4.54 -5.60 -8.90
CA MET A 56 4.03 -6.00 -7.59
C MET A 56 4.10 -4.77 -6.70
N GLY A 57 2.94 -4.32 -6.23
CA GLY A 57 2.87 -3.25 -5.24
C GLY A 57 2.67 -3.85 -3.86
N MET A 58 3.51 -3.44 -2.91
CA MET A 58 3.35 -3.74 -1.50
C MET A 58 3.12 -2.44 -0.75
N ALA A 59 2.15 -2.43 0.16
CA ALA A 59 1.94 -1.32 1.07
C ALA A 59 1.88 -1.81 2.52
N ILE A 60 2.39 -1.00 3.45
CA ILE A 60 2.25 -1.23 4.88
C ILE A 60 1.53 -0.04 5.48
N ALA A 61 0.35 -0.28 6.05
CA ALA A 61 -0.40 0.71 6.83
C ALA A 61 -0.21 0.43 8.31
N THR A 62 0.15 1.43 9.12
CA THR A 62 0.42 1.24 10.55
C THR A 62 0.06 2.45 11.40
N LYS A 63 -0.31 2.20 12.67
CA LYS A 63 -0.53 3.26 13.67
C LYS A 63 0.77 3.82 14.26
N PHE A 64 1.91 3.21 13.97
CA PHE A 64 3.23 3.62 14.45
C PHE A 64 3.93 4.51 13.44
N ASP A 65 4.83 5.37 13.90
CA ASP A 65 5.71 6.12 13.00
C ASP A 65 6.59 5.16 12.20
N ILE A 66 6.72 5.43 10.90
CA ILE A 66 7.61 4.69 10.01
C ILE A 66 8.93 5.47 9.99
N PRO A 67 9.97 5.02 10.74
CA PRO A 67 11.26 5.71 10.73
C PRO A 67 11.79 5.70 9.30
N HIS A 68 12.14 6.91 8.80
CA HIS A 68 12.65 7.22 7.47
C HIS A 68 12.80 6.03 6.51
N SER A 69 11.91 5.98 5.52
CA SER A 69 12.02 5.12 4.35
C SER A 69 13.17 5.58 3.45
N GLU A 70 14.41 5.51 3.93
CA GLU A 70 15.54 5.22 3.06
C GLU A 70 15.46 3.72 2.72
N LEU A 71 14.36 3.31 2.08
CA LEU A 71 14.32 2.05 1.37
C LEU A 71 15.25 2.27 0.16
N TYR A 72 16.53 1.96 0.39
CA TYR A 72 17.63 1.70 -0.54
C TYR A 72 17.45 2.26 -1.97
N PRO A 73 18.37 3.12 -2.46
CA PRO A 73 18.38 3.49 -3.88
C PRO A 73 18.38 2.26 -4.80
#